data_AF-A0A3D5BJE8-F1
#
_entry.id   AF-A0A3D5BJE8-F1
#
_cell.length_a   1.000
_cell.length_b   1.000
_cell.length_c   1.000
_cell.angle_alpha   90.00
_cell.angle_beta   90.00
_cell.angle_gamma   90.00
#
_symmetry.space_group_name_H-M   'P 1'
#
loop_
_entity.id
_entity.type
_entity.pdbx_description
1 polymer ?
#
loop_
_entity_poly.entity_id
_entity_poly.type
_entity_poly.pdbx_seq_one_letter_code
_entity_poly.pdbx_strand_id
1 'polypeptide(L)'
;MLCLMVNMNWSECVLGQGKRYISMNKILWAVLVLSVSVQADSLYNEAGYKALTADKRAGQPGDTVTILVMENAQAKSSAGSSQDRDSGLELKSRDNSGVNQLGLAIGASSNGDAEINRNGFVKAQITAVVQRKDQTGNLEVVGEQSITIDGEVQSISVTGWIRPTDISANNVVPSFRLFNARIKFTGEGQVSDSQKAGIFSRVLAWMGL
;
A
#
# COMPACT_ATOMS: atom_id res chain seq x y z
N MET A 1 -32.99 33.74 14.21
CA MET A 1 -31.66 34.37 14.18
C MET A 1 -30.94 33.91 12.92
N LEU A 2 -31.39 34.43 11.78
CA LEU A 2 -30.79 34.22 10.47
C LEU A 2 -31.28 35.39 9.62
N CYS A 3 -30.37 36.29 9.24
CA CYS A 3 -30.63 37.28 8.20
C CYS A 3 -29.30 37.53 7.51
N LEU A 4 -29.03 36.72 6.48
CA LEU A 4 -28.13 37.13 5.41
C LEU A 4 -28.81 38.31 4.71
N MET A 5 -28.17 39.47 4.70
CA MET A 5 -28.53 40.56 3.78
C MET A 5 -27.28 40.96 3.01
N VAL A 6 -27.15 40.30 1.86
CA VAL A 6 -26.56 40.86 0.66
C VAL A 6 -27.44 42.03 0.21
N ASN A 7 -26.83 43.04 -0.41
CA ASN A 7 -27.41 44.24 -1.02
C ASN A 7 -27.69 45.43 -0.09
N MET A 8 -26.75 46.38 -0.14
CA MET A 8 -26.98 47.79 0.11
C MET A 8 -28.00 48.31 -0.90
N ASN A 9 -29.22 48.61 -0.45
CA ASN A 9 -30.04 49.63 -1.08
C ASN A 9 -30.55 50.58 0.00
N TRP A 10 -30.24 51.85 -0.18
CA TRP A 10 -30.58 52.95 0.71
C TRP A 10 -32.00 53.40 0.43
N SER A 11 -32.95 52.98 1.25
CA SER A 11 -34.18 53.74 1.51
C SER A 11 -35.02 53.05 2.58
N GLU A 12 -35.15 53.75 3.70
CA GLU A 12 -36.30 53.68 4.63
C GLU A 12 -36.41 52.49 5.57
N CYS A 13 -35.96 52.71 6.81
CA CYS A 13 -36.58 52.12 8.00
C CYS A 13 -36.87 53.25 9.00
N VAL A 14 -38.08 53.80 8.93
CA VAL A 14 -38.63 54.74 9.91
C VAL A 14 -39.00 53.96 11.17
N LEU A 15 -38.27 54.15 12.25
CA LEU A 15 -38.65 53.67 13.59
C LEU A 15 -39.46 54.74 14.32
N GLY A 16 -40.70 54.39 14.63
CA GLY A 16 -41.55 55.11 15.55
C GLY A 16 -41.05 55.01 17.00
N GLN A 17 -41.14 56.15 17.68
CA GLN A 17 -41.25 56.36 19.13
C GLN A 17 -40.05 55.95 20.01
N GLY A 18 -39.42 56.98 20.60
CA GLY A 18 -38.47 56.84 21.72
C GLY A 18 -37.01 57.16 21.35
N LYS A 19 -36.71 58.44 21.06
CA LYS A 19 -35.36 58.95 20.77
C LYS A 19 -34.45 58.89 22.02
N ARG A 20 -34.04 57.70 22.45
CA ARG A 20 -32.86 57.53 23.31
C ARG A 20 -31.64 57.66 22.40
N TYR A 21 -31.06 58.85 22.36
CA TYR A 21 -29.80 59.11 21.66
C TYR A 21 -28.72 58.19 22.24
N ILE A 22 -28.50 57.04 21.60
CA ILE A 22 -27.33 56.22 21.87
C ILE A 22 -26.14 57.06 21.44
N SER A 23 -25.33 57.49 22.41
CA SER A 23 -24.14 58.31 22.20
C SER A 23 -23.34 57.75 21.03
N MET A 24 -23.13 58.59 20.00
CA MET A 24 -22.40 58.27 18.76
C MET A 24 -21.05 57.56 19.04
N ASN A 25 -20.43 57.91 20.17
CA ASN A 25 -19.18 57.31 20.65
C ASN A 25 -19.31 55.80 20.94
N LYS A 26 -20.44 55.34 21.49
CA LYS A 26 -20.66 53.92 21.80
C LYS A 26 -20.82 53.06 20.55
N ILE A 27 -21.43 53.60 19.49
CA ILE A 27 -21.54 52.93 18.19
C ILE A 27 -20.16 52.90 17.53
N LEU A 28 -19.40 54.00 17.62
CA LEU A 28 -18.03 54.07 17.11
C LEU A 28 -17.10 53.04 17.77
N TRP A 29 -17.16 52.91 19.10
CA TRP A 29 -16.38 51.91 19.84
C TRP A 29 -16.83 50.47 19.54
N ALA A 30 -18.13 50.22 19.35
CA ALA A 30 -18.63 48.88 19.01
C ALA A 30 -18.17 48.43 17.62
N VAL A 31 -18.15 49.32 16.63
CA VAL A 31 -17.65 49.03 15.27
C VAL A 31 -16.14 48.80 15.26
N LEU A 32 -15.39 49.52 16.10
CA LEU A 32 -13.94 49.39 16.23
C LEU A 32 -13.51 48.05 16.87
N VAL A 33 -14.35 47.48 17.75
CA VAL A 33 -14.07 46.20 18.43
C VAL A 33 -14.46 44.99 17.58
N LEU A 34 -15.40 45.15 16.64
CA LEU A 34 -15.83 44.11 15.71
C LEU A 34 -14.93 43.95 14.47
N SER A 35 -13.88 44.76 14.31
CA SER A 35 -12.97 44.73 13.15
C SER A 35 -11.87 43.66 13.24
N VAL A 36 -11.96 42.73 14.20
CA VAL A 36 -10.89 41.78 14.48
C VAL A 36 -10.85 40.66 13.42
N SER A 37 -9.71 40.64 12.71
CA SER A 37 -9.16 39.56 11.86
C SER A 37 -9.74 39.41 10.45
N VAL A 38 -9.57 40.43 9.59
CA VAL A 38 -9.42 40.18 8.16
C VAL A 38 -8.01 39.62 7.94
N GLN A 39 -7.88 38.30 7.84
CA GLN A 39 -6.64 37.67 7.38
C GLN A 39 -6.61 37.79 5.86
N ALA A 40 -5.73 38.62 5.33
CA ALA A 40 -5.46 38.68 3.91
C ALA A 40 -4.64 37.44 3.54
N ASP A 41 -5.26 36.47 2.87
CA ASP A 41 -4.56 35.30 2.36
C ASP A 41 -3.87 35.64 1.03
N SER A 42 -2.62 35.23 0.91
CA SER A 42 -1.79 35.47 -0.28
C SER A 42 -2.06 34.38 -1.31
N LEU A 43 -2.46 34.74 -2.54
CA LEU A 43 -2.50 33.78 -3.66
C LEU A 43 -1.10 33.28 -4.07
N TYR A 44 -0.05 33.96 -3.62
CA TYR A 44 1.32 33.52 -3.82
C TYR A 44 1.71 32.51 -2.75
N ASN A 45 2.05 31.30 -3.19
CA ASN A 45 2.59 30.25 -2.34
C ASN A 45 4.09 30.10 -2.59
N GLU A 46 4.90 30.62 -1.68
CA GLU A 46 6.37 30.58 -1.75
C GLU A 46 6.90 29.14 -1.76
N ALA A 47 6.25 28.21 -1.05
CA ALA A 47 6.65 26.81 -1.00
C ALA A 47 6.40 26.05 -2.31
N GLY A 48 5.45 26.51 -3.14
CA GLY A 48 5.09 25.92 -4.43
C GLY A 48 5.72 26.62 -5.64
N TYR A 49 6.41 27.74 -5.44
CA TYR A 49 6.99 28.52 -6.53
C TYR A 49 8.16 27.77 -7.19
N LYS A 50 8.01 27.41 -8.48
CA LYS A 50 9.11 26.92 -9.33
C LYS A 50 9.49 28.02 -10.33
N ALA A 51 10.77 28.40 -10.35
CA ALA A 51 11.27 29.37 -11.32
C ALA A 51 11.12 28.83 -12.75
N LEU A 52 10.87 29.71 -13.73
CA LEU A 52 10.71 29.33 -15.13
C LEU A 52 11.97 28.67 -15.73
N THR A 53 13.12 28.96 -15.15
CA THR A 53 14.44 28.43 -15.54
C THR A 53 14.88 27.24 -14.69
N ALA A 54 14.11 26.85 -13.67
CA ALA A 54 14.43 25.68 -12.87
C ALA A 54 14.19 24.39 -13.66
N ASP A 55 14.99 23.37 -13.36
CA ASP A 55 14.79 22.04 -13.94
C ASP A 55 13.39 21.52 -13.58
N LYS A 56 12.65 21.01 -14.57
CA LYS A 56 11.25 20.58 -14.44
C LYS A 56 11.15 19.18 -13.85
N ARG A 57 11.81 18.98 -12.71
CA ARG A 57 11.74 17.73 -11.96
C ARG A 57 10.54 17.73 -11.01
N ALA A 58 9.99 16.55 -10.79
CA ALA A 58 9.01 16.30 -9.75
C ALA A 58 9.63 16.61 -8.38
N GLY A 59 8.94 17.43 -7.60
CA GLY A 59 9.46 17.97 -6.35
C GLY A 59 8.38 18.41 -5.36
N GLN A 60 7.13 18.43 -5.80
CA GLN A 60 5.98 18.81 -4.99
C GLN A 60 4.93 17.70 -5.00
N PRO A 61 4.08 17.62 -3.95
CA PRO A 61 2.91 16.75 -3.96
C PRO A 61 2.04 17.02 -5.19
N GLY A 62 1.58 15.95 -5.84
CA GLY A 62 0.83 16.00 -7.09
C GLY A 62 1.67 15.92 -8.37
N ASP A 63 2.99 16.08 -8.29
CA ASP A 63 3.89 15.81 -9.43
C ASP A 63 3.93 14.31 -9.75
N THR A 64 4.16 13.95 -11.02
CA THR A 64 4.32 12.55 -11.46
C THR A 64 5.77 12.19 -11.72
N VAL A 65 6.13 10.94 -11.45
CA VAL A 65 7.46 10.37 -11.66
C VAL A 65 7.30 8.99 -12.31
N THR A 66 8.09 8.70 -13.33
CA THR A 66 8.16 7.37 -13.92
C THR A 66 9.17 6.52 -13.16
N ILE A 67 8.71 5.40 -12.64
CA ILE A 67 9.54 4.42 -11.94
C ILE A 67 9.86 3.27 -12.88
N LEU A 68 11.16 2.99 -13.07
CA LEU A 68 11.63 1.79 -13.77
C LEU A 68 11.78 0.67 -12.75
N VAL A 69 10.83 -0.24 -12.74
CA VAL A 69 10.85 -1.45 -11.93
C VAL A 69 11.80 -2.46 -12.56
N MET A 70 12.87 -2.80 -11.84
CA MET A 70 13.85 -3.81 -12.24
C MET A 70 14.12 -4.73 -11.06
N GLU A 71 13.23 -5.70 -10.85
CA GLU A 71 13.30 -6.60 -9.69
C GLU A 71 13.67 -8.03 -10.11
N ASN A 72 14.60 -8.60 -9.35
CA ASN A 72 15.02 -9.99 -9.46
C ASN A 72 14.63 -10.69 -8.15
N ALA A 73 13.47 -11.36 -8.15
CA ALA A 73 12.97 -12.10 -7.00
C ALA A 73 13.44 -13.55 -7.09
N GLN A 74 14.37 -13.93 -6.21
CA GLN A 74 14.80 -15.32 -6.03
C GLN A 74 14.35 -15.80 -4.66
N ALA A 75 13.37 -16.70 -4.63
CA ALA A 75 12.91 -17.33 -3.40
C ALA A 75 13.23 -18.83 -3.45
N LYS A 76 14.19 -19.26 -2.63
CA LYS A 76 14.52 -20.67 -2.41
C LYS A 76 13.86 -21.10 -1.10
N SER A 77 12.88 -21.99 -1.19
CA SER A 77 12.19 -22.58 -0.05
C SER A 77 12.51 -24.07 -0.01
N SER A 78 13.45 -24.47 0.85
CA SER A 78 13.73 -25.87 1.14
C SER A 78 12.88 -26.33 2.32
N ALA A 79 11.91 -27.20 2.07
CA ALA A 79 11.20 -27.93 3.10
C ALA A 79 11.79 -29.36 3.17
N GLY A 80 12.73 -29.55 4.09
CA GLY A 80 13.24 -30.88 4.46
C GLY A 80 12.38 -31.45 5.58
N SER A 81 11.69 -32.55 5.31
CA SER A 81 10.94 -33.33 6.30
C SER A 81 11.56 -34.71 6.38
N SER A 82 12.65 -34.85 7.14
CA SER A 82 13.17 -36.16 7.54
C SER A 82 12.31 -36.68 8.69
N GLN A 83 11.27 -37.42 8.35
CA GLN A 83 10.38 -38.06 9.31
C GLN A 83 10.59 -39.58 9.22
N ASP A 84 11.54 -40.09 10.00
CA ASP A 84 11.72 -41.52 10.20
C ASP A 84 10.55 -42.04 11.05
N ARG A 85 9.52 -42.61 10.41
CA ARG A 85 8.43 -43.33 11.08
C ARG A 85 8.61 -44.81 10.83
N ASP A 86 9.27 -45.51 11.76
CA ASP A 86 9.17 -46.96 11.88
C ASP A 86 7.80 -47.33 12.47
N SER A 87 6.79 -47.46 11.61
CA SER A 87 5.47 -47.94 12.00
C SER A 87 5.35 -49.44 11.68
N GLY A 88 5.77 -50.28 12.63
CA GLY A 88 5.57 -51.73 12.57
C GLY A 88 4.18 -52.10 13.05
N LEU A 89 3.28 -52.49 12.13
CA LEU A 89 1.97 -53.05 12.45
C LEU A 89 2.08 -54.57 12.69
N GLU A 90 2.27 -54.96 13.95
CA GLU A 90 2.23 -56.37 14.36
C GLU A 90 0.79 -56.83 14.61
N LEU A 91 0.17 -57.50 13.64
CA LEU A 91 -1.12 -58.16 13.82
C LEU A 91 -0.93 -59.52 14.50
N LYS A 92 -1.10 -59.59 15.83
CA LYS A 92 -1.07 -60.84 16.61
C LYS A 92 -2.48 -61.44 16.67
N SER A 93 -2.77 -62.43 15.83
CA SER A 93 -3.98 -63.25 15.94
C SER A 93 -3.74 -64.41 16.90
N ARG A 94 -4.61 -64.59 17.91
CA ARG A 94 -4.51 -65.66 18.90
C ARG A 94 -5.54 -66.73 18.58
N ASP A 95 -5.09 -67.83 17.98
CA ASP A 95 -5.88 -69.06 17.84
C ASP A 95 -5.38 -70.13 18.82
N ASN A 96 -6.30 -70.96 19.32
CA ASN A 96 -6.15 -71.84 20.49
C ASN A 96 -5.26 -73.09 20.24
N SER A 97 -4.41 -73.08 19.22
CA SER A 97 -3.55 -74.24 18.86
C SER A 97 -2.12 -73.90 18.46
N GLY A 98 -1.67 -72.67 18.65
CA GLY A 98 -0.28 -72.28 18.40
C GLY A 98 -0.19 -70.91 17.76
N VAL A 99 0.68 -70.06 18.29
CA VAL A 99 0.91 -68.70 17.79
C VAL A 99 1.55 -68.77 16.40
N ASN A 100 0.77 -68.47 15.36
CA ASN A 100 1.30 -68.28 14.01
C ASN A 100 1.51 -66.77 13.78
N GLN A 101 2.76 -66.32 13.85
CA GLN A 101 3.12 -64.90 13.73
C GLN A 101 3.30 -64.54 12.25
N LEU A 102 2.24 -64.02 11.63
CA LEU A 102 2.29 -63.50 10.26
C LEU A 102 2.70 -62.02 10.30
N GLY A 103 4.00 -61.74 10.14
CA GLY A 103 4.53 -60.38 10.07
C GLY A 103 4.42 -59.80 8.67
N LEU A 104 3.53 -58.84 8.45
CA LEU A 104 3.52 -58.00 7.25
C LEU A 104 4.35 -56.74 7.53
N ALA A 105 5.59 -56.73 7.06
CA ALA A 105 6.44 -55.53 7.10
C ALA A 105 6.16 -54.69 5.84
N ILE A 106 5.43 -53.58 5.98
CA ILE A 106 5.29 -52.56 4.93
C ILE A 106 6.19 -51.39 5.32
N GLY A 107 7.42 -51.37 4.78
CA GLY A 107 8.32 -50.23 4.93
C GLY A 107 7.99 -49.16 3.91
N ALA A 108 7.48 -48.01 4.37
CA ALA A 108 7.28 -46.82 3.54
C ALA A 108 8.30 -45.75 3.96
N SER A 109 9.46 -45.71 3.30
CA SER A 109 10.43 -44.62 3.46
C SER A 109 10.02 -43.44 2.56
N SER A 110 9.55 -42.34 3.14
CA SER A 110 9.25 -41.11 2.40
C SER A 110 10.31 -40.03 2.69
N ASN A 111 11.39 -40.03 1.91
CA ASN A 111 12.30 -38.87 1.85
C ASN A 111 11.68 -37.82 0.93
N GLY A 112 10.99 -36.85 1.51
CA GLY A 112 10.42 -35.72 0.80
C GLY A 112 11.29 -34.48 0.94
N ASP A 113 12.36 -34.39 0.16
CA ASP A 113 13.09 -33.13 -0.02
C ASP A 113 12.31 -32.26 -1.01
N ALA A 114 11.51 -31.33 -0.50
CA ALA A 114 10.79 -30.37 -1.33
C ALA A 114 11.59 -29.07 -1.43
N GLU A 115 12.44 -28.97 -2.43
CA GLU A 115 13.10 -27.70 -2.80
C GLU A 115 12.24 -26.95 -3.81
N ILE A 116 11.57 -25.88 -3.37
CA ILE A 116 10.81 -24.97 -4.23
C ILE A 116 11.72 -23.79 -4.56
N ASN A 117 12.20 -23.73 -5.80
CA ASN A 117 12.94 -22.60 -6.32
C ASN A 117 12.02 -21.72 -7.18
N ARG A 118 11.79 -20.47 -6.78
CA ARG A 118 11.05 -19.48 -7.55
C ARG A 118 11.98 -18.39 -8.03
N ASN A 119 12.19 -18.33 -9.34
CA ASN A 119 12.90 -17.25 -10.01
C ASN A 119 11.87 -16.40 -10.77
N GLY A 120 11.82 -15.10 -10.47
CA GLY A 120 10.99 -14.14 -11.18
C GLY A 120 11.80 -12.89 -11.54
N PHE A 121 11.78 -12.52 -12.82
CA PHE A 121 12.34 -11.25 -13.29
C PHE A 121 11.18 -10.33 -13.67
N VAL A 122 11.11 -9.15 -13.05
CA VAL A 122 10.08 -8.15 -13.35
C VAL A 122 10.76 -6.90 -13.90
N LYS A 123 10.42 -6.56 -15.15
CA LYS A 123 10.81 -5.30 -15.81
C LYS A 123 9.55 -4.56 -16.24
N ALA A 124 9.29 -3.43 -15.59
CA ALA A 124 8.11 -2.62 -15.90
C ALA A 124 8.43 -1.12 -15.76
N GLN A 125 7.65 -0.30 -16.44
CA GLN A 125 7.66 1.15 -16.27
C GLN A 125 6.30 1.57 -15.74
N ILE A 126 6.28 2.26 -14.60
CA ILE A 126 5.05 2.63 -13.90
C ILE A 126 5.10 4.11 -13.59
N THR A 127 4.01 4.82 -13.86
CA THR A 127 3.86 6.21 -13.44
C THR A 127 3.35 6.24 -12.00
N ALA A 128 4.10 6.92 -11.13
CA ALA A 128 3.72 7.16 -9.75
C ALA A 128 3.47 8.66 -9.52
N VAL A 129 2.62 8.96 -8.54
CA VAL A 129 2.33 10.30 -8.06
C VAL A 129 3.07 10.53 -6.75
N VAL A 130 3.61 11.74 -6.59
CA VAL A 130 4.13 12.22 -5.30
C VAL A 130 2.94 12.53 -4.38
N GLN A 131 2.78 11.74 -3.32
CA GLN A 131 1.71 11.92 -2.33
C GLN A 131 2.04 13.02 -1.32
N ARG A 132 3.26 13.01 -0.79
CA ARG A 132 3.70 13.98 0.21
C ARG A 132 5.21 14.17 0.17
N LYS A 133 5.63 15.26 0.82
CA LYS A 133 7.03 15.61 1.02
C LYS A 133 7.35 15.61 2.51
N ASP A 134 8.44 14.95 2.88
CA ASP A 134 8.97 14.95 4.25
C ASP A 134 9.65 16.28 4.59
N GLN A 135 9.89 16.52 5.89
CA GLN A 135 10.64 17.67 6.40
C GLN A 135 12.06 17.73 5.81
N THR A 136 12.67 16.57 5.52
CA THR A 136 13.98 16.46 4.86
C THR A 136 13.93 16.79 3.36
N GLY A 137 12.73 16.88 2.78
CA GLY A 137 12.50 17.12 1.36
C GLY A 137 12.43 15.85 0.49
N ASN A 138 12.41 14.67 1.10
CA ASN A 138 12.16 13.40 0.41
C ASN A 138 10.69 13.31 -0.02
N LEU A 139 10.43 12.64 -1.14
CA LEU A 139 9.12 12.52 -1.75
C LEU A 139 8.59 11.10 -1.56
N GLU A 140 7.43 10.95 -0.94
CA GLU A 140 6.72 9.68 -0.97
C GLU A 140 5.98 9.54 -2.29
N VAL A 141 6.23 8.44 -2.99
CA VAL A 141 5.59 8.13 -4.25
C VAL A 141 4.72 6.89 -4.14
N VAL A 142 3.58 6.94 -4.83
CA VAL A 142 2.63 5.84 -4.94
C VAL A 142 2.18 5.75 -6.38
N GLY A 143 2.31 4.56 -6.97
CA GLY A 143 1.84 4.26 -8.32
C GLY A 143 1.19 2.89 -8.36
N GLU A 144 0.10 2.78 -9.09
CA GLU A 144 -0.57 1.51 -9.37
C GLU A 144 -0.91 1.45 -10.85
N GLN A 145 -0.65 0.30 -11.46
CA GLN A 145 -0.93 0.06 -12.86
C GLN A 145 -1.49 -1.35 -13.03
N SER A 146 -2.69 -1.43 -13.58
CA SER A 146 -3.35 -2.69 -13.93
C SER A 146 -3.35 -2.88 -15.44
N ILE A 147 -2.91 -4.05 -15.88
CA ILE A 147 -2.78 -4.44 -17.28
C ILE A 147 -3.47 -5.79 -17.44
N THR A 148 -4.36 -5.90 -18.42
CA THR A 148 -4.93 -7.20 -18.78
C THR A 148 -4.05 -7.85 -19.84
N ILE A 149 -3.53 -9.04 -19.55
CA ILE A 149 -2.75 -9.85 -20.49
C ILE A 149 -3.47 -11.18 -20.64
N ASP A 150 -3.81 -11.56 -21.88
CA ASP A 150 -4.49 -12.82 -22.19
C ASP A 150 -5.79 -13.08 -21.39
N GLY A 151 -6.51 -12.00 -21.03
CA GLY A 151 -7.74 -12.07 -20.25
C GLY A 151 -7.54 -12.14 -18.73
N GLU A 152 -6.30 -12.20 -18.26
CA GLU A 152 -5.95 -12.14 -16.84
C GLU A 152 -5.55 -10.72 -16.44
N VAL A 153 -6.04 -10.25 -15.29
CA VAL A 153 -5.66 -8.95 -14.75
C VAL A 153 -4.33 -9.08 -13.99
N GLN A 154 -3.33 -8.34 -14.44
CA GLN A 154 -2.07 -8.16 -13.75
C GLN A 154 -2.03 -6.76 -13.14
N SER A 155 -1.83 -6.65 -11.83
CA SER A 155 -1.68 -5.38 -11.12
C SER A 155 -0.27 -5.25 -10.57
N ILE A 156 0.36 -4.12 -10.84
CA ILE A 156 1.64 -3.73 -10.27
C ILE A 156 1.43 -2.47 -9.44
N SER A 157 1.76 -2.55 -8.15
CA SER A 157 1.77 -1.39 -7.26
C SER A 157 3.17 -1.15 -6.72
N VAL A 158 3.55 0.13 -6.68
CA VAL A 158 4.84 0.62 -6.22
C VAL A 158 4.59 1.71 -5.20
N THR A 159 5.22 1.58 -4.05
CA THR A 159 5.27 2.62 -3.01
C THR A 159 6.70 2.78 -2.52
N GLY A 160 7.09 3.97 -2.12
CA GLY A 160 8.41 4.20 -1.55
C GLY A 160 8.74 5.67 -1.44
N TRP A 161 9.97 5.96 -1.02
CA TRP A 161 10.47 7.33 -0.86
C TRP A 161 11.61 7.60 -1.84
N ILE A 162 11.65 8.81 -2.39
CA ILE A 162 12.61 9.25 -3.40
C ILE A 162 13.28 10.54 -2.92
N ARG A 163 14.61 10.63 -3.06
CA ARG A 163 15.31 11.90 -2.93
C ARG A 163 15.18 12.70 -4.23
N PRO A 164 14.93 14.01 -4.20
CA PRO A 164 14.87 14.84 -5.41
C PRO A 164 16.12 14.73 -6.31
N THR A 165 17.29 14.46 -5.73
CA THR A 165 18.56 14.27 -6.46
C THR A 165 18.62 12.99 -7.28
N ASP A 166 17.86 11.96 -6.91
CA ASP A 166 17.82 10.69 -7.62
C ASP A 166 16.89 10.72 -8.85
N ILE A 167 16.06 11.76 -8.95
CA ILE A 167 15.17 12.04 -10.09
C ILE A 167 16.01 12.59 -11.24
N SER A 168 16.00 11.89 -12.36
CA SER A 168 16.62 12.38 -13.61
C SER A 168 15.89 13.59 -14.16
N ALA A 169 16.52 14.33 -15.08
CA ALA A 169 15.89 15.48 -15.76
C ALA A 169 14.60 15.09 -16.52
N ASN A 170 14.43 13.82 -16.86
CA ASN A 170 13.25 13.29 -17.54
C ASN A 170 12.18 12.77 -16.58
N ASN A 171 12.27 13.05 -15.28
CA ASN A 171 11.35 12.51 -14.24
C ASN A 171 11.34 10.99 -14.14
N VAL A 172 12.49 10.37 -14.39
CA VAL A 172 12.66 8.92 -14.36
C VAL A 172 13.53 8.50 -13.17
N VAL A 173 13.10 7.48 -12.42
CA VAL A 173 13.83 6.89 -11.28
C VAL A 173 13.79 5.36 -11.35
N PRO A 174 14.94 4.67 -11.27
CA PRO A 174 14.95 3.21 -11.18
C PRO A 174 14.58 2.72 -9.77
N SER A 175 13.95 1.54 -9.69
CA SER A 175 13.38 1.00 -8.45
C SER A 175 14.37 0.85 -7.30
N PHE A 176 15.61 0.49 -7.61
CA PHE A 176 16.69 0.34 -6.63
C PHE A 176 17.13 1.65 -5.95
N ARG A 177 16.70 2.82 -6.45
CA ARG A 177 16.96 4.13 -5.82
C ARG A 177 15.85 4.58 -4.86
N LEU A 178 14.77 3.81 -4.74
CA LEU A 178 13.70 4.10 -3.77
C LEU A 178 14.06 3.57 -2.37
N PHE A 179 13.83 4.38 -1.35
CA PHE A 179 13.92 3.96 0.06
C PHE A 179 12.61 3.34 0.51
N ASN A 180 12.69 2.26 1.31
CA ASN A 180 11.52 1.51 1.78
C ASN A 180 10.55 1.15 0.65
N ALA A 181 11.10 0.80 -0.51
CA ALA A 181 10.31 0.45 -1.68
C ALA A 181 9.50 -0.81 -1.42
N ARG A 182 8.19 -0.76 -1.68
CA ARG A 182 7.33 -1.93 -1.73
C ARG A 182 6.77 -2.03 -3.14
N ILE A 183 7.17 -3.08 -3.82
CA ILE A 183 6.74 -3.38 -5.18
C ILE A 183 5.97 -4.69 -5.09
N LYS A 184 4.68 -4.62 -5.40
CA LYS A 184 3.80 -5.78 -5.43
C LYS A 184 3.42 -6.05 -6.86
N PHE A 185 3.71 -7.25 -7.32
CA PHE A 185 3.22 -7.79 -8.58
C PHE A 185 2.16 -8.84 -8.27
N THR A 186 0.92 -8.61 -8.68
CA THR A 186 -0.21 -9.53 -8.47
C THR A 186 -0.75 -9.93 -9.83
N GLY A 187 -0.84 -11.23 -10.11
CA GLY A 187 -1.55 -11.77 -11.27
C GLY A 187 -2.49 -12.87 -10.79
N GLU A 188 -3.72 -12.88 -11.29
CA GLU A 188 -4.69 -13.94 -11.04
C GLU A 188 -4.33 -15.20 -11.86
N GLY A 189 -3.29 -15.93 -11.44
CA GLY A 189 -2.82 -17.15 -12.14
C GLY A 189 -2.75 -18.39 -11.24
N GLN A 190 -3.05 -19.57 -11.81
CA GLN A 190 -3.23 -20.88 -11.16
C GLN A 190 -2.06 -21.44 -10.30
N VAL A 191 -0.95 -20.72 -10.15
CA VAL A 191 0.27 -21.22 -9.47
C VAL A 191 0.19 -21.13 -7.94
N SER A 192 -0.77 -20.40 -7.38
CA SER A 192 -0.95 -20.31 -5.92
C SER A 192 -1.60 -21.54 -5.29
N ASP A 193 -2.37 -22.32 -6.06
CA ASP A 193 -3.28 -23.32 -5.48
C ASP A 193 -2.66 -24.71 -5.31
N SER A 194 -1.50 -24.97 -5.92
CA SER A 194 -0.82 -26.28 -5.84
C SER A 194 0.05 -26.47 -4.58
N GLN A 195 0.09 -25.52 -3.65
CA GLN A 195 1.03 -25.54 -2.51
C GLN A 195 0.41 -25.96 -1.18
N LYS A 196 -0.89 -26.25 -1.14
CA LYS A 196 -1.50 -26.84 0.06
C LYS A 196 -1.24 -28.33 0.01
N ALA A 197 -0.45 -28.84 0.95
CA ALA A 197 -0.33 -30.27 1.21
C ALA A 197 -1.73 -30.91 1.15
N GLY A 198 -1.91 -31.84 0.22
CA GLY A 198 -3.22 -32.41 -0.09
C GLY A 198 -3.90 -32.94 1.16
N ILE A 199 -5.23 -32.88 1.21
CA ILE A 199 -6.01 -33.34 2.36
C ILE A 199 -5.61 -34.78 2.75
N PHE A 200 -5.26 -35.62 1.77
CA PHE A 200 -4.75 -36.97 1.97
C PHE A 200 -3.46 -37.04 2.81
N SER A 201 -2.45 -36.19 2.56
CA SER A 201 -1.21 -36.22 3.34
C SER A 201 -1.42 -35.73 4.78
N ARG A 202 -2.38 -34.83 5.00
CA ARG A 202 -2.76 -34.38 6.35
C ARG A 202 -3.54 -35.45 7.13
N VAL A 203 -4.40 -36.22 6.45
CA VAL A 203 -5.15 -37.32 7.07
C VAL A 203 -4.23 -38.49 7.44
N LEU A 204 -3.30 -38.88 6.56
CA LEU A 204 -2.31 -39.92 6.89
C LEU A 204 -1.44 -39.52 8.08
N ALA A 205 -0.95 -38.27 8.10
CA ALA A 205 -0.16 -37.76 9.21
C ALA A 205 -0.95 -37.71 10.54
N TRP A 206 -2.26 -37.42 10.49
CA TRP A 206 -3.13 -37.45 11.68
C TRP A 206 -3.35 -38.88 12.20
N MET A 207 -3.34 -39.88 11.31
CA MET A 207 -3.44 -41.28 11.67
C MET A 207 -2.12 -41.90 12.19
N GLY A 208 -1.03 -41.13 12.25
CA GLY A 208 0.27 -41.60 12.75
C GLY A 208 1.02 -42.54 11.80
N LEU A 209 0.62 -42.56 10.52
CA LEU A 209 1.33 -43.23 9.41
C LEU A 209 2.30 -42.26 8.73
#